data_AF-A0A2E2AWQ9-F1
#
_entry.id   AF-A0A2E2AWQ9-F1
#
_cell.length_a   1.000
_cell.length_b   1.000
_cell.length_c   1.000
_cell.angle_alpha   90.00
_cell.angle_beta   90.00
_cell.angle_gamma   90.00
#
_symmetry.space_group_name_H-M   'P 1'
#
loop_
_entity.id
_entity.type
_entity.pdbx_description
1 polymer ?
#
loop_
_entity_poly.entity_id
_entity_poly.type
_entity_poly.pdbx_seq_one_letter_code
_entity_poly.pdbx_strand_id
1 'polypeptide(L)'
;MNKQNKRTVVTVLLLCVIATGIMVIRHLSSDTAGDADDHVLWQLRYTVKVLARDAQRVYVSLPDDAHSAMIQREAFFRADLAMDIQRNADTGSRSAVLLANGNGQWATWIGEFDIDPRLNTKSHPAITQPLKPAMRQRYLAAKSKTQVGSMSVNKALAQIPADQLPVARVQQIFEYCWLNISDRAEGHDDAADALTHGFANKVGRARAMVAMCRTAGFPSRLVTGFVLDLPGNIHPRTWVEVYLDGTWVSYDPTSGQTRFMNQTYLPVRVDGVEMVRGAEPGTWRVSYELNRLERDVSPNQPIAQLPVILDLTRLPSGMRGILAVLLLLPLGALVTAVFRNLIGLMTFGTFTPALLALSFLYSDPVTGMVVFVLVMFVGMVTRGLLEYLKLLMVPRLGVLLTLVVICLVLAISVLDDLGLTPSANAVILPMVIMTMLIERFYVCHDEDGLLTACKLLGGTLLVAACCFMLLAWKSLGLAFVHAPEMLLYVAGALLLIGRYAGYRLAELFRFRDMLSPDASLGS
;
A
#
# COMPACT_ATOMS: atom_id res chain seq x y z
N MET A 1 -18.21 -49.51 8.71
CA MET A 1 -17.90 -48.20 8.08
C MET A 1 -18.36 -48.23 6.63
N ASN A 2 -19.39 -47.45 6.27
CA ASN A 2 -20.14 -47.55 5.00
C ASN A 2 -19.25 -47.24 3.76
N LYS A 3 -19.47 -47.91 2.61
CA LYS A 3 -18.63 -47.82 1.38
C LYS A 3 -18.50 -46.37 0.87
N GLN A 4 -19.52 -45.54 1.12
CA GLN A 4 -19.49 -44.13 0.78
C GLN A 4 -18.62 -43.27 1.72
N ASN A 5 -18.52 -43.57 3.03
CA ASN A 5 -17.62 -42.85 3.94
C ASN A 5 -16.16 -43.12 3.57
N LYS A 6 -15.84 -44.34 3.13
CA LYS A 6 -14.50 -44.66 2.61
C LYS A 6 -14.15 -43.80 1.39
N ARG A 7 -15.08 -43.60 0.44
CA ARG A 7 -14.84 -42.76 -0.74
C ARG A 7 -14.54 -41.30 -0.37
N THR A 8 -15.28 -40.72 0.57
CA THR A 8 -15.02 -39.32 0.96
C THR A 8 -13.73 -39.14 1.73
N VAL A 9 -13.39 -40.06 2.64
CA VAL A 9 -12.09 -40.00 3.32
C VAL A 9 -10.94 -40.10 2.31
N VAL A 10 -11.07 -40.96 1.29
CA VAL A 10 -10.09 -41.06 0.20
C VAL A 10 -10.00 -39.76 -0.60
N THR A 11 -11.13 -39.12 -0.94
CA THR A 11 -11.14 -37.83 -1.65
C THR A 11 -10.50 -36.71 -0.84
N VAL A 12 -10.77 -36.63 0.47
CA VAL A 12 -10.17 -35.63 1.36
C VAL A 12 -8.66 -35.86 1.49
N LEU A 13 -8.22 -37.10 1.67
CA LEU A 13 -6.79 -37.44 1.69
C LEU A 13 -6.11 -37.08 0.37
N LEU A 14 -6.75 -37.35 -0.77
CA LEU A 14 -6.22 -36.98 -2.08
C LEU A 14 -6.07 -35.46 -2.22
N LEU A 15 -7.06 -34.67 -1.80
CA LEU A 15 -6.99 -33.21 -1.82
C LEU A 15 -5.86 -32.67 -0.92
N CYS A 16 -5.71 -33.22 0.29
CA CYS A 16 -4.61 -32.86 1.19
C CYS A 16 -3.24 -33.21 0.59
N VAL A 17 -3.10 -34.40 -0.01
CA VAL A 17 -1.85 -34.82 -0.66
C VAL A 17 -1.51 -33.90 -1.84
N ILE A 18 -2.50 -33.55 -2.67
CA ILE A 18 -2.32 -32.60 -3.78
C ILE A 18 -1.90 -31.23 -3.23
N ALA A 19 -2.55 -30.73 -2.19
CA ALA A 19 -2.22 -29.45 -1.56
C ALA A 19 -0.78 -29.45 -1.01
N THR A 20 -0.39 -30.49 -0.25
CA THR A 20 0.98 -30.64 0.25
C THR A 20 1.99 -30.77 -0.88
N GLY A 21 1.66 -31.49 -1.96
CA GLY A 21 2.56 -31.66 -3.11
C GLY A 21 2.83 -30.34 -3.81
N ILE A 22 1.79 -29.53 -4.05
CA ILE A 22 1.92 -28.19 -4.65
C ILE A 22 2.73 -27.27 -3.73
N MET A 23 2.44 -27.29 -2.43
CA MET A 23 3.15 -26.47 -1.44
C MET A 23 4.64 -26.82 -1.37
N VAL A 24 4.98 -28.11 -1.37
CA VAL A 24 6.37 -28.61 -1.34
C VAL A 24 7.09 -28.27 -2.64
N ILE A 25 6.48 -28.47 -3.81
CA ILE A 25 7.05 -28.07 -5.10
C ILE A 25 7.35 -26.57 -5.13
N ARG A 26 6.43 -25.75 -4.61
CA ARG A 26 6.61 -24.30 -4.55
C ARG A 26 7.72 -23.89 -3.58
N HIS A 27 7.81 -24.53 -2.41
CA HIS A 27 8.86 -24.27 -1.44
C HIS A 27 10.25 -24.69 -1.97
N LEU A 28 10.34 -25.83 -2.66
CA LEU A 28 11.57 -26.26 -3.35
C LEU A 28 11.95 -25.32 -4.51
N SER A 29 10.96 -24.75 -5.20
CA SER A 29 11.21 -23.72 -6.23
C SER A 29 11.63 -22.36 -5.65
N SER A 30 11.19 -22.02 -4.43
CA SER A 30 11.64 -20.81 -3.74
C SER A 30 13.07 -20.96 -3.19
N ASP A 31 13.43 -22.15 -2.70
CA ASP A 31 14.79 -22.41 -2.18
C ASP A 31 15.83 -22.51 -3.30
N THR A 32 15.46 -23.04 -4.48
CA THR A 32 16.36 -23.03 -5.65
C THR A 32 16.50 -21.63 -6.28
N ALA A 33 15.58 -20.70 -6.01
CA ALA A 33 15.73 -19.28 -6.34
C ALA A 33 16.59 -18.50 -5.33
N GLY A 34 16.92 -19.09 -4.16
CA GLY A 34 17.73 -18.47 -3.11
C GLY A 34 19.24 -18.38 -3.43
N ASP A 35 19.71 -19.01 -4.51
CA ASP A 35 21.14 -19.06 -4.88
C ASP A 35 21.44 -18.43 -6.26
N ALA A 36 20.44 -17.82 -6.90
CA ALA A 36 20.58 -17.09 -8.16
C ALA A 36 20.48 -15.56 -7.92
N ASP A 37 21.56 -14.99 -7.40
CA ASP A 37 21.90 -13.56 -7.36
C ASP A 37 20.76 -12.58 -6.97
N ASP A 38 20.77 -12.14 -5.71
CA ASP A 38 19.84 -11.25 -4.99
C ASP A 38 19.76 -9.83 -5.59
N HIS A 39 19.41 -9.71 -6.86
CA HIS A 39 19.17 -8.43 -7.53
C HIS A 39 17.75 -7.94 -7.23
N VAL A 40 17.62 -7.27 -6.10
CA VAL A 40 16.39 -6.58 -5.70
C VAL A 40 16.10 -5.43 -6.66
N LEU A 41 15.12 -5.59 -7.55
CA LEU A 41 14.61 -4.46 -8.33
C LEU A 41 13.73 -3.57 -7.45
N TRP A 42 13.91 -2.26 -7.58
CA TRP A 42 13.13 -1.24 -6.90
C TRP A 42 12.32 -0.45 -7.91
N GLN A 43 10.99 -0.44 -7.78
CA GLN A 43 10.15 0.47 -8.54
C GLN A 43 9.92 1.76 -7.76
N LEU A 44 10.41 2.86 -8.31
CA LEU A 44 10.18 4.19 -7.81
C LEU A 44 9.04 4.84 -8.60
N ARG A 45 7.95 5.19 -7.90
CA ARG A 45 6.75 5.80 -8.47
C ARG A 45 6.63 7.24 -8.03
N TYR A 46 6.48 8.14 -9.00
CA TYR A 46 6.21 9.55 -8.80
C TYR A 46 4.74 9.80 -9.11
N THR A 47 4.03 10.48 -8.21
CA THR A 47 2.69 11.00 -8.51
C THR A 47 2.73 12.51 -8.37
N VAL A 48 2.64 13.22 -9.49
CA VAL A 48 2.65 14.69 -9.54
C VAL A 48 1.27 15.17 -10.00
N LYS A 49 0.59 15.91 -9.13
CA LYS A 49 -0.66 16.59 -9.45
C LYS A 49 -0.36 18.05 -9.71
N VAL A 50 -0.78 18.56 -10.87
CA VAL A 50 -0.59 19.95 -11.28
C VAL A 50 -1.94 20.59 -11.54
N LEU A 51 -2.16 21.78 -11.01
CA LEU A 51 -3.33 22.59 -11.29
C LEU A 51 -3.18 23.19 -12.70
N ALA A 52 -4.06 22.81 -13.63
CA ALA A 52 -4.06 23.33 -14.98
C ALA A 52 -4.51 24.80 -14.98
N ARG A 53 -3.54 25.73 -15.03
CA ARG A 53 -3.75 27.17 -15.20
C ARG A 53 -2.74 27.71 -16.22
N ASP A 54 -3.23 28.52 -17.15
CA ASP A 54 -2.50 29.42 -18.05
C ASP A 54 -1.09 28.96 -18.47
N ALA A 55 -1.02 27.81 -19.16
CA ALA A 55 0.19 27.26 -19.77
C ALA A 55 1.43 27.20 -18.84
N GLN A 56 1.23 26.94 -17.55
CA GLN A 56 2.32 26.83 -16.60
C GLN A 56 3.23 25.63 -16.91
N ARG A 57 4.55 25.86 -16.80
CA ARG A 57 5.60 24.85 -16.96
C ARG A 57 6.05 24.33 -15.61
N VAL A 58 5.84 23.05 -15.36
CA VAL A 58 6.32 22.35 -14.17
C VAL A 58 7.47 21.43 -14.55
N TYR A 59 8.63 21.64 -13.95
CA TYR A 59 9.83 20.83 -14.15
C TYR A 59 9.93 19.78 -13.05
N VAL A 60 9.80 18.50 -13.39
CA VAL A 60 9.96 17.36 -12.48
C VAL A 60 11.30 16.69 -12.77
N SER A 61 12.18 16.59 -11.78
CA SER A 61 13.52 15.99 -11.94
C SER A 61 13.40 14.47 -12.03
N LEU A 62 13.96 13.86 -13.07
CA LEU A 62 13.87 12.42 -13.34
C LEU A 62 15.17 11.72 -12.96
N PRO A 63 15.10 10.50 -12.38
CA PRO A 63 16.30 9.71 -12.14
C PRO A 63 16.97 9.37 -13.48
N ASP A 64 18.27 9.11 -13.42
CA ASP A 64 19.08 8.72 -14.57
C ASP A 64 20.03 7.60 -14.16
N ASP A 65 20.66 6.95 -15.13
CA ASP A 65 21.66 5.92 -14.86
C ASP A 65 22.82 6.51 -14.04
N ALA A 66 23.08 5.90 -12.89
CA ALA A 66 24.09 6.33 -11.94
C ALA A 66 25.09 5.20 -11.65
N HIS A 67 26.19 5.52 -10.97
CA HIS A 67 27.14 4.50 -10.53
C HIS A 67 26.54 3.48 -9.56
N SER A 68 25.57 3.91 -8.74
CA SER A 68 24.91 3.10 -7.72
C SER A 68 23.69 2.33 -8.24
N ALA A 69 23.08 2.76 -9.35
CA ALA A 69 21.79 2.25 -9.80
C ALA A 69 21.60 2.40 -11.32
N MET A 70 21.00 1.39 -11.94
CA MET A 70 20.66 1.40 -13.37
C MET A 70 19.15 1.36 -13.56
N ILE A 71 18.61 2.21 -14.43
CA ILE A 71 17.19 2.23 -14.76
C ILE A 71 16.95 1.18 -15.85
N GLN A 72 16.23 0.11 -15.52
CA GLN A 72 15.89 -0.92 -16.51
C GLN A 72 14.67 -0.54 -17.34
N ARG A 73 13.69 0.14 -16.71
CA ARG A 73 12.46 0.54 -17.37
C ARG A 73 11.99 1.89 -16.84
N GLU A 74 11.48 2.70 -17.75
CA GLU A 74 10.74 3.91 -17.42
C GLU A 74 9.38 3.91 -18.13
N ALA A 75 8.33 4.30 -17.42
CA ALA A 75 6.99 4.42 -17.94
C ALA A 75 6.33 5.71 -17.44
N PHE A 76 5.59 6.38 -18.32
CA PHE A 76 4.93 7.65 -18.02
C PHE A 76 3.46 7.57 -18.35
N PHE A 77 2.61 7.80 -17.35
CA PHE A 77 1.16 7.89 -17.51
C PHE A 77 0.72 9.33 -17.32
N ARG A 78 -0.10 9.83 -18.25
CA ARG A 78 -0.53 11.22 -18.27
C ARG A 78 -2.02 11.31 -18.59
N ALA A 79 -2.76 12.04 -17.76
CA ALA A 79 -4.09 12.52 -18.09
C ALA A 79 -3.96 14.01 -18.45
N ASP A 80 -4.21 14.36 -19.71
CA ASP A 80 -4.36 15.75 -20.19
C ASP A 80 -3.16 16.69 -19.98
N LEU A 81 -1.94 16.14 -19.93
CA LEU A 81 -0.69 16.89 -19.79
C LEU A 81 0.23 16.67 -21.00
N ALA A 82 0.74 17.76 -21.59
CA ALA A 82 1.85 17.65 -22.52
C ALA A 82 3.15 17.50 -21.72
N MET A 83 4.06 16.64 -22.20
CA MET A 83 5.34 16.34 -21.55
C MET A 83 6.46 16.38 -22.57
N ASP A 84 7.54 17.07 -22.21
CA ASP A 84 8.83 17.04 -22.91
C ASP A 84 9.94 16.66 -21.92
N ILE A 85 10.99 15.97 -22.37
CA ILE A 85 12.12 15.58 -21.50
C ILE A 85 13.32 16.43 -21.89
N GLN A 86 13.80 17.23 -20.94
CA GLN A 86 14.95 18.11 -21.14
C GLN A 86 16.12 17.65 -20.29
N ARG A 87 17.33 17.73 -20.85
CA ARG A 87 18.57 17.46 -20.12
C ARG A 87 19.37 18.74 -19.96
N ASN A 88 19.79 19.01 -18.73
CA ASN A 88 20.63 20.17 -18.45
C ASN A 88 22.08 19.87 -18.88
N ALA A 89 22.62 20.65 -19.82
CA ALA A 89 23.95 20.43 -20.38
C ALA A 89 25.09 20.52 -19.35
N ASP A 90 24.93 21.34 -18.31
CA ASP A 90 25.98 21.57 -17.30
C ASP A 90 26.00 20.49 -16.23
N THR A 91 24.81 20.06 -15.79
CA THR A 91 24.64 19.15 -14.63
C THR A 91 24.36 17.71 -15.04
N GLY A 92 24.01 17.47 -16.30
CA GLY A 92 23.55 16.17 -16.80
C GLY A 92 22.16 15.77 -16.28
N SER A 93 21.57 16.52 -15.36
CA SER A 93 20.26 16.18 -14.76
C SER A 93 19.15 16.25 -15.80
N ARG A 94 18.29 15.23 -15.79
CA ARG A 94 17.12 15.09 -16.66
C ARG A 94 15.87 15.61 -15.94
N SER A 95 14.99 16.28 -16.66
CA SER A 95 13.71 16.75 -16.11
C SER A 95 12.58 16.64 -17.13
N ALA A 96 11.44 16.12 -16.69
CA ALA A 96 10.19 16.21 -17.42
C ALA A 96 9.61 17.61 -17.27
N VAL A 97 9.35 18.28 -18.38
CA VAL A 97 8.63 19.54 -18.47
C VAL A 97 7.17 19.22 -18.74
N LEU A 98 6.35 19.38 -17.71
CA LEU A 98 4.91 19.20 -17.77
C LEU A 98 4.25 20.53 -18.11
N LEU A 99 3.43 20.52 -19.15
CA LEU A 99 2.63 21.64 -19.61
C LEU A 99 1.16 21.33 -19.30
N ALA A 100 0.62 22.03 -18.32
CA ALA A 100 -0.79 21.91 -17.94
C ALA A 100 -1.58 23.00 -18.66
N ASN A 101 -2.47 22.59 -19.57
CA ASN A 101 -3.35 23.50 -20.29
C ASN A 101 -4.81 23.19 -19.91
N GLY A 102 -5.53 24.13 -19.31
CA GLY A 102 -6.89 23.88 -18.86
C GLY A 102 -7.48 24.93 -17.91
N ASN A 103 -8.75 24.73 -17.55
CA ASN A 103 -9.59 25.67 -16.81
C ASN A 103 -9.62 25.41 -15.29
N GLY A 104 -8.46 25.21 -14.66
CA GLY A 104 -8.36 25.10 -13.19
C GLY A 104 -8.62 23.71 -12.59
N GLN A 105 -8.61 22.64 -13.39
CA GLN A 105 -8.70 21.26 -12.89
C GLN A 105 -7.32 20.70 -12.52
N TRP A 106 -7.27 19.71 -11.61
CA TRP A 106 -6.05 19.00 -11.27
C TRP A 106 -5.77 17.90 -12.30
N ALA A 107 -4.69 18.07 -13.06
CA ALA A 107 -4.15 17.03 -13.92
C ALA A 107 -3.12 16.19 -13.17
N THR A 108 -3.07 14.89 -13.46
CA THR A 108 -2.16 13.96 -12.79
C THR A 108 -1.17 13.35 -13.78
N TRP A 109 0.10 13.38 -13.41
CA TRP A 109 1.19 12.71 -14.09
C TRP A 109 1.81 11.67 -13.16
N ILE A 110 2.05 10.47 -13.70
CA ILE A 110 2.68 9.37 -12.98
C ILE A 110 3.92 8.93 -13.75
N GLY A 111 5.06 8.89 -13.08
CA GLY A 111 6.30 8.32 -13.60
C GLY A 111 6.68 7.09 -12.81
N GLU A 112 6.94 5.98 -13.48
CA GLU A 112 7.40 4.72 -12.87
C GLU A 112 8.78 4.39 -13.39
N PHE A 113 9.72 4.11 -12.48
CA PHE A 113 11.11 3.75 -12.79
C PHE A 113 11.46 2.44 -12.10
N ASP A 114 11.75 1.40 -12.88
CA ASP A 114 12.25 0.13 -12.34
C ASP A 114 13.79 0.21 -12.31
N ILE A 115 14.34 0.13 -11.11
CA ILE A 115 15.73 0.44 -10.80
C ILE A 115 16.41 -0.81 -10.27
N ASP A 116 17.53 -1.16 -10.87
CA ASP A 116 18.41 -2.24 -10.42
C ASP A 116 19.60 -1.63 -9.66
N PRO A 117 19.69 -1.83 -8.33
CA PRO A 117 20.87 -1.44 -7.57
C PRO A 117 22.03 -2.32 -8.00
N ARG A 118 23.04 -1.74 -8.64
CA ARG A 118 24.18 -2.52 -9.14
C ARG A 118 24.97 -3.06 -7.95
N LEU A 119 24.89 -4.38 -7.72
CA LEU A 119 25.67 -5.14 -6.71
C LEU A 119 27.18 -5.18 -6.99
N ASN A 120 27.70 -4.50 -8.01
CA ASN A 120 29.07 -4.74 -8.47
C ASN A 120 30.14 -4.22 -7.49
N THR A 121 30.69 -5.17 -6.73
CA THR A 121 31.79 -5.12 -5.76
C THR A 121 33.14 -4.55 -6.26
N LYS A 122 33.24 -3.94 -7.43
CA LYS A 122 34.49 -3.35 -7.96
C LYS A 122 34.31 -2.11 -8.85
N SER A 123 33.30 -1.27 -8.61
CA SER A 123 33.27 0.05 -9.25
C SER A 123 34.19 1.01 -8.49
N HIS A 124 35.46 1.06 -8.92
CA HIS A 124 36.25 2.28 -8.74
C HIS A 124 35.39 3.48 -9.15
N PRO A 125 35.48 4.63 -8.44
CA PRO A 125 34.84 5.86 -8.91
C PRO A 125 35.30 6.03 -10.36
N ALA A 126 34.36 6.09 -11.30
CA ALA A 126 34.70 6.28 -12.70
C ALA A 126 35.65 7.47 -12.75
N ILE A 127 36.86 7.24 -13.28
CA ILE A 127 37.91 8.25 -13.40
C ILE A 127 37.25 9.45 -14.09
N THR A 128 36.88 10.43 -13.28
CA THR A 128 36.10 11.55 -13.78
C THR A 128 37.14 12.48 -14.37
N GLN A 129 36.99 12.81 -15.64
CA GLN A 129 37.90 13.75 -16.31
C GLN A 129 38.07 15.00 -15.43
N PRO A 130 39.27 15.61 -15.41
CA PRO A 130 39.53 16.80 -14.61
C PRO A 130 38.48 17.87 -14.88
N LEU A 131 37.90 18.43 -13.80
CA LEU A 131 36.83 19.41 -13.92
C LEU A 131 37.26 20.58 -14.82
N LYS A 132 36.45 20.87 -15.85
CA LYS A 132 36.67 22.05 -16.71
C LYS A 132 36.74 23.32 -15.85
N PRO A 133 37.61 24.29 -16.15
CA PRO A 133 37.79 25.50 -15.33
C PRO A 133 36.49 26.26 -15.02
N ALA A 134 35.61 26.42 -16.01
CA ALA A 134 34.30 27.06 -15.83
C ALA A 134 33.41 26.33 -14.82
N MET A 135 33.40 24.99 -14.85
CA MET A 135 32.64 24.18 -13.89
C MET A 135 33.27 24.25 -12.50
N ARG A 136 34.59 24.27 -12.41
CA ARG A 136 35.30 24.44 -11.13
C ARG A 136 34.92 25.76 -10.48
N GLN A 137 34.90 26.86 -11.24
CA GLN A 137 34.48 28.17 -10.75
C GLN A 137 33.01 28.16 -10.27
N ARG A 138 32.10 27.54 -11.04
CA ARG A 138 30.69 27.39 -10.64
C ARG A 138 30.52 26.68 -9.30
N TYR A 139 31.29 25.62 -9.04
CA TYR A 139 31.21 24.85 -7.80
C TYR A 139 32.05 25.43 -6.65
N LEU A 140 32.75 26.54 -6.87
CA LEU A 140 33.40 27.35 -5.84
C LEU A 140 32.60 28.64 -5.53
N ALA A 141 31.74 29.07 -6.45
CA ALA A 141 30.98 30.30 -6.30
C ALA A 141 29.96 30.28 -5.15
N ALA A 142 29.71 31.46 -4.58
CA ALA A 142 28.59 31.68 -3.66
C ALA A 142 27.25 31.58 -4.41
N LYS A 143 26.21 31.13 -3.70
CA LYS A 143 24.81 31.21 -4.15
C LYS A 143 23.96 31.79 -3.01
N SER A 144 22.73 32.19 -3.31
CA SER A 144 21.82 32.87 -2.36
C SER A 144 21.75 32.21 -0.97
N LYS A 145 21.69 30.88 -0.92
CA LYS A 145 21.59 30.08 0.33
C LYS A 145 22.87 29.35 0.74
N THR A 146 23.96 29.53 -0.01
CA THR A 146 25.29 28.98 0.27
C THR A 146 26.31 30.11 0.21
N GLN A 147 26.33 30.94 1.25
CA GLN A 147 27.18 32.13 1.35
C GLN A 147 28.63 31.70 1.62
N VAL A 148 29.51 31.90 0.64
CA VAL A 148 30.94 31.54 0.73
C VAL A 148 31.71 32.70 1.34
N GLY A 149 32.59 32.43 2.30
CA GLY A 149 33.42 33.46 2.95
C GLY A 149 32.68 34.42 3.88
N SER A 150 31.45 34.09 4.33
CA SER A 150 30.76 34.88 5.35
C SER A 150 31.50 34.84 6.69
N MET A 151 31.23 35.81 7.57
CA MET A 151 31.83 35.84 8.91
C MET A 151 31.59 34.55 9.69
N SER A 152 30.38 33.98 9.61
CA SER A 152 30.04 32.73 10.29
C SER A 152 30.77 31.53 9.71
N VAL A 153 30.92 31.44 8.39
CA VAL A 153 31.66 30.36 7.71
C VAL A 153 33.16 30.44 8.03
N ASN A 154 33.76 31.63 8.00
CA ASN A 154 35.16 31.82 8.35
C ASN A 154 35.43 31.50 9.83
N LYS A 155 34.52 31.89 10.72
CA LYS A 155 34.61 31.57 12.16
C LYS A 155 34.50 30.06 12.42
N ALA A 156 33.65 29.35 11.69
CA ALA A 156 33.55 27.90 11.78
C ALA A 156 34.80 27.21 11.23
N LEU A 157 35.33 27.66 10.09
CA LEU A 157 36.56 27.12 9.51
C LEU A 157 37.80 27.38 10.36
N ALA A 158 37.87 28.51 11.08
CA ALA A 158 38.98 28.83 11.98
C ALA A 158 39.08 27.88 13.19
N GLN A 159 37.99 27.19 13.54
CA GLN A 159 37.98 26.18 14.60
C GLN A 159 38.52 24.83 14.15
N ILE A 160 38.71 24.64 12.83
CA ILE A 160 39.19 23.40 12.24
C ILE A 160 40.67 23.56 11.90
N PRO A 161 41.55 22.65 12.35
CA PRO A 161 42.97 22.72 12.02
C PRO A 161 43.19 22.64 10.50
N ALA A 162 44.15 23.42 10.00
CA ALA A 162 44.50 23.42 8.59
C ALA A 162 45.39 22.21 8.25
N ASP A 163 44.79 21.04 8.09
CA ASP A 163 45.50 19.85 7.62
C ASP A 163 46.00 20.01 6.18
N GLN A 164 47.18 19.44 5.89
CA GLN A 164 47.82 19.49 4.57
C GLN A 164 47.14 18.57 3.54
N LEU A 165 46.48 17.51 4.00
CA LEU A 165 45.79 16.53 3.14
C LEU A 165 44.37 17.00 2.79
N PRO A 166 44.03 17.21 1.50
CA PRO A 166 42.70 17.65 1.06
C PRO A 166 41.56 16.80 1.63
N VAL A 167 41.74 15.48 1.62
CA VAL A 167 40.72 14.52 2.07
C VAL A 167 40.51 14.58 3.59
N ALA A 168 41.58 14.77 4.37
CA ALA A 168 41.49 14.92 5.82
C ALA A 168 40.77 16.22 6.20
N ARG A 169 41.10 17.31 5.49
CA ARG A 169 40.46 18.61 5.70
C ARG A 169 38.95 18.59 5.42
N VAL A 170 38.51 17.94 4.35
CA VAL A 170 37.08 17.78 4.04
C VAL A 170 36.38 16.90 5.07
N GLN A 171 37.04 15.84 5.54
CA GLN A 171 36.52 14.98 6.60
C GLN A 171 36.30 15.75 7.92
N GLN A 172 37.21 16.65 8.30
CA GLN A 172 37.04 17.48 9.49
C GLN A 172 35.91 18.52 9.33
N ILE A 173 35.76 19.10 8.13
CA ILE A 173 34.62 19.98 7.82
C ILE A 173 33.31 19.20 7.97
N PHE A 174 33.27 17.97 7.44
CA PHE A 174 32.12 17.08 7.60
C PHE A 174 31.82 16.80 9.08
N GLU A 175 32.82 16.40 9.87
CA GLU A 175 32.68 16.10 11.30
C GLU A 175 32.22 17.32 12.10
N TYR A 176 32.73 18.51 11.78
CA TYR A 176 32.26 19.76 12.38
C TYR A 176 30.76 19.99 12.10
N CYS A 177 30.33 19.85 10.84
CA CYS A 177 28.91 19.97 10.49
C CYS A 177 28.05 18.85 11.11
N TRP A 178 28.62 17.65 11.28
CA TRP A 178 27.96 16.50 11.91
C TRP A 178 27.79 16.67 13.43
N LEU A 179 28.76 17.28 14.11
CA LEU A 179 28.74 17.38 15.57
C LEU A 179 28.12 18.71 16.07
N ASN A 180 28.36 19.81 15.36
CA ASN A 180 28.06 21.16 15.87
C ASN A 180 26.77 21.77 15.29
N ILE A 181 26.14 21.12 14.31
CA ILE A 181 24.86 21.59 13.74
C ILE A 181 23.80 20.54 14.01
N SER A 182 22.85 20.86 14.89
CA SER A 182 21.73 19.99 15.21
C SER A 182 20.66 19.99 14.10
N ASP A 183 20.14 18.82 13.73
CA ASP A 183 19.03 18.71 12.77
C ASP A 183 17.69 19.04 13.45
N ARG A 184 16.96 20.03 12.92
CA ARG A 184 15.62 20.44 13.36
C ARG A 184 14.75 20.72 12.14
N ALA A 185 13.54 20.18 12.11
CA ALA A 185 12.62 20.37 10.98
C ALA A 185 12.32 21.85 10.68
N GLU A 186 12.15 22.67 11.73
CA GLU A 186 11.96 24.13 11.65
C GLU A 186 13.29 24.92 11.72
N GLY A 187 14.42 24.24 11.51
CA GLY A 187 15.74 24.86 11.55
C GLY A 187 16.03 25.73 10.33
N HIS A 188 17.10 26.52 10.43
CA HIS A 188 17.56 27.38 9.35
C HIS A 188 17.86 26.60 8.06
N ASP A 189 17.46 27.19 6.95
CA ASP A 189 17.67 26.65 5.59
C ASP A 189 18.94 27.21 4.94
N ASP A 190 19.50 28.30 5.48
CA ASP A 190 20.67 29.00 4.97
C ASP A 190 21.97 28.62 5.68
N ALA A 191 23.06 28.53 4.91
CA ALA A 191 24.37 28.10 5.42
C ALA A 191 24.90 29.01 6.54
N ALA A 192 24.81 30.33 6.36
CA ALA A 192 25.35 31.30 7.31
C ALA A 192 24.61 31.26 8.66
N ASP A 193 23.28 31.12 8.64
CA ASP A 193 22.46 31.08 9.84
C ASP A 193 22.58 29.73 10.57
N ALA A 194 22.64 28.63 9.81
CA ALA A 194 22.91 27.30 10.34
C ALA A 194 24.19 27.25 11.18
N LEU A 195 25.27 27.87 10.68
CA LEU A 195 26.57 27.93 11.35
C LEU A 195 26.59 28.92 12.53
N THR A 196 25.76 29.96 12.50
CA THR A 196 25.69 30.96 13.57
C THR A 196 24.92 30.43 14.78
N HIS A 197 23.80 29.76 14.53
CA HIS A 197 22.88 29.30 15.59
C HIS A 197 23.14 27.85 16.03
N GLY A 198 23.89 27.06 15.26
CA GLY A 198 24.21 25.67 15.60
C GLY A 198 23.05 24.68 15.41
N PHE A 199 21.99 25.07 14.69
CA PHE A 199 20.92 24.16 14.28
C PHE A 199 20.36 24.56 12.90
N ALA A 200 19.93 23.56 12.13
CA ALA A 200 19.46 23.73 10.76
C ALA A 200 18.48 22.63 10.38
N ASN A 201 17.70 22.84 9.32
CA ASN A 201 17.02 21.73 8.68
C ASN A 201 18.03 20.87 7.88
N LYS A 202 17.62 19.66 7.46
CA LYS A 202 18.47 18.72 6.70
C LYS A 202 19.19 19.38 5.50
N VAL A 203 18.49 20.25 4.78
CA VAL A 203 19.02 20.95 3.60
C VAL A 203 20.01 22.05 4.01
N GLY A 204 19.68 22.84 5.03
CA GLY A 204 20.51 23.91 5.58
C GLY A 204 21.84 23.37 6.12
N ARG A 205 21.82 22.18 6.73
CA ARG A 205 23.03 21.49 7.18
C ARG A 205 23.92 21.06 6.01
N ALA A 206 23.36 20.50 4.94
CA ALA A 206 24.09 20.21 3.71
C ALA A 206 24.65 21.49 3.05
N ARG A 207 23.89 22.60 3.07
CA ARG A 207 24.34 23.90 2.57
C ARG A 207 25.48 24.50 3.38
N ALA A 208 25.45 24.37 4.70
CA ALA A 208 26.53 24.81 5.59
C ALA A 208 27.84 24.09 5.24
N MET A 209 27.79 22.77 5.05
CA MET A 209 28.95 21.98 4.63
C MET A 209 29.47 22.44 3.26
N VAL A 210 28.60 22.64 2.26
CA VAL A 210 28.99 23.17 0.94
C VAL A 210 29.67 24.54 1.07
N ALA A 211 29.12 25.45 1.87
CA ALA A 211 29.69 26.78 2.07
C ALA A 211 31.09 26.73 2.69
N MET A 212 31.30 25.86 3.69
CA MET A 212 32.61 25.63 4.31
C MET A 212 33.60 25.01 3.32
N CYS A 213 33.21 23.98 2.58
CA CYS A 213 34.05 23.35 1.55
C CYS A 213 34.47 24.35 0.47
N ARG A 214 33.54 25.15 -0.07
CA ARG A 214 33.84 26.18 -1.08
C ARG A 214 34.78 27.25 -0.56
N THR A 215 34.59 27.69 0.68
CA THR A 215 35.46 28.71 1.32
C THR A 215 36.87 28.16 1.56
N ALA A 216 36.98 26.87 1.86
CA ALA A 216 38.26 26.17 1.95
C ALA A 216 38.90 25.83 0.59
N GLY A 217 38.29 26.22 -0.53
CA GLY A 217 38.80 26.02 -1.88
C GLY A 217 38.47 24.67 -2.52
N PHE A 218 37.56 23.89 -1.90
CA PHE A 218 37.10 22.60 -2.43
C PHE A 218 35.81 22.77 -3.24
N PRO A 219 35.82 22.47 -4.55
CA PRO A 219 34.62 22.50 -5.36
C PRO A 219 33.59 21.52 -4.82
N SER A 220 32.38 21.99 -4.52
CA SER A 220 31.33 21.18 -3.91
C SER A 220 29.95 21.52 -4.45
N ARG A 221 29.07 20.52 -4.46
CA ARG A 221 27.71 20.61 -5.00
C ARG A 221 26.72 19.85 -4.12
N LEU A 222 25.48 20.30 -4.14
CA LEU A 222 24.36 19.58 -3.53
C LEU A 222 23.80 18.58 -4.52
N VAL A 223 23.50 17.37 -4.05
CA VAL A 223 22.81 16.35 -4.83
C VAL A 223 21.57 15.93 -4.07
N THR A 224 20.45 15.85 -4.78
CA THR A 224 19.17 15.41 -4.23
C THR A 224 18.68 14.16 -4.93
N GLY A 225 18.16 13.22 -4.17
CA GLY A 225 17.71 11.93 -4.68
C GLY A 225 16.98 11.11 -3.63
N PHE A 226 17.02 9.79 -3.77
CA PHE A 226 16.29 8.85 -2.90
C PHE A 226 17.21 7.82 -2.28
N VAL A 227 16.81 7.28 -1.14
CA VAL A 227 17.41 6.10 -0.52
C VAL A 227 16.44 4.95 -0.74
N LEU A 228 16.90 3.91 -1.43
CA LEU A 228 16.16 2.71 -1.83
C LEU A 228 16.23 1.60 -0.77
N ASP A 229 15.77 1.87 0.46
CA ASP A 229 15.93 0.96 1.61
C ASP A 229 14.69 0.11 1.89
N LEU A 230 13.55 0.75 2.17
CA LEU A 230 12.32 0.13 2.61
C LEU A 230 11.15 0.56 1.71
N PRO A 231 10.26 -0.38 1.34
CA PRO A 231 9.09 -0.03 0.55
C PRO A 231 8.14 0.89 1.33
N GLY A 232 7.48 1.82 0.64
CA GLY A 232 6.52 2.76 1.20
C GLY A 232 6.68 4.18 0.67
N ASN A 233 6.09 5.14 1.39
CA ASN A 233 6.24 6.56 1.07
C ASN A 233 7.65 7.03 1.42
N ILE A 234 8.34 7.59 0.44
CA ILE A 234 9.71 8.09 0.61
C ILE A 234 9.76 9.60 0.38
N HIS A 235 10.80 10.23 0.92
CA HIS A 235 11.06 11.66 0.74
C HIS A 235 12.44 11.88 0.12
N PRO A 236 12.58 12.90 -0.76
CA PRO A 236 13.88 13.25 -1.31
C PRO A 236 14.86 13.61 -0.19
N ARG A 237 16.10 13.10 -0.28
CA ARG A 237 17.21 13.46 0.59
C ARG A 237 18.24 14.25 -0.19
N THR A 238 18.83 15.25 0.47
CA THR A 238 19.91 16.07 -0.09
C THR A 238 21.21 15.77 0.65
N TRP A 239 22.25 15.43 -0.10
CA TRP A 239 23.61 15.24 0.40
C TRP A 239 24.60 16.12 -0.37
N VAL A 240 25.87 16.06 0.03
CA VAL A 240 26.95 16.88 -0.51
C VAL A 240 27.91 16.01 -1.29
N GLU A 241 28.32 16.47 -2.48
CA GLU A 241 29.44 15.90 -3.20
C GLU A 241 30.58 16.91 -3.27
N VAL A 242 31.79 16.47 -2.93
CA VAL A 242 33.01 17.28 -2.94
C VAL A 242 34.00 16.69 -3.94
N TYR A 243 34.59 17.53 -4.77
CA TYR A 243 35.54 17.09 -5.77
C TYR A 243 36.95 16.98 -5.19
N LEU A 244 37.46 15.74 -5.08
CA LEU A 244 38.76 15.39 -4.51
C LEU A 244 39.51 14.46 -5.47
N ASP A 245 40.77 14.81 -5.78
CA ASP A 245 41.70 13.98 -6.57
C ASP A 245 41.12 13.42 -7.87
N GLY A 246 40.33 14.23 -8.58
CA GLY A 246 39.73 13.82 -9.86
C GLY A 246 38.34 13.18 -9.73
N THR A 247 37.82 12.97 -8.52
CA THR A 247 36.57 12.24 -8.29
C THR A 247 35.59 13.01 -7.41
N TRP A 248 34.29 12.79 -7.59
CA TRP A 248 33.26 13.30 -6.69
C TRP A 248 33.06 12.33 -5.54
N VAL A 249 33.28 12.83 -4.31
CA VAL A 249 33.14 12.05 -3.07
C VAL A 249 31.91 12.54 -2.32
N SER A 250 31.01 11.62 -1.98
CA SER A 250 29.74 11.92 -1.33
C SER A 250 29.85 11.95 0.19
N TYR A 251 29.16 12.89 0.81
CA TYR A 251 29.04 13.10 2.25
C TYR A 251 27.61 13.47 2.59
N ASP A 252 26.99 12.77 3.55
CA ASP A 252 25.67 13.14 4.07
C ASP A 252 25.78 13.58 5.54
N PRO A 253 25.80 14.90 5.80
CA PRO A 253 25.87 15.42 7.14
C PRO A 253 24.56 15.24 7.91
N THR A 254 23.55 14.55 7.38
CA THR A 254 22.30 14.21 8.10
C THR A 254 22.27 12.78 8.60
N SER A 255 22.87 11.84 7.86
CA SER A 255 22.97 10.44 8.28
C SER A 255 24.32 10.07 8.91
N GLY A 256 25.35 10.93 8.76
CA GLY A 256 26.69 10.62 9.23
C GLY A 256 27.49 9.73 8.27
N GLN A 257 26.94 9.42 7.08
CA GLN A 257 27.64 8.63 6.05
C GLN A 257 28.69 9.49 5.32
N THR A 258 29.87 8.91 5.11
CA THR A 258 31.03 9.57 4.50
C THR A 258 31.69 8.66 3.47
N ARG A 259 32.19 9.25 2.37
CA ARG A 259 33.02 8.68 1.29
C ARG A 259 32.39 7.57 0.44
N PHE A 260 31.72 6.62 1.06
CA PHE A 260 31.07 5.48 0.41
C PHE A 260 29.59 5.52 0.75
N MET A 261 28.82 6.22 -0.09
CA MET A 261 27.37 6.09 -0.05
C MET A 261 27.03 4.63 -0.35
N ASN A 262 26.17 4.01 0.46
CA ASN A 262 25.68 2.66 0.17
C ASN A 262 25.04 2.62 -1.24
N GLN A 263 25.03 1.46 -1.90
CA GLN A 263 24.43 1.26 -3.24
C GLN A 263 22.93 1.62 -3.30
N THR A 264 22.34 1.85 -2.13
CA THR A 264 20.98 2.30 -1.87
C THR A 264 20.69 3.75 -2.28
N TYR A 265 21.70 4.61 -2.51
CA TYR A 265 21.46 6.03 -2.85
C TYR A 265 21.31 6.23 -4.36
N LEU A 266 20.17 6.76 -4.79
CA LEU A 266 19.88 7.11 -6.17
C LEU A 266 19.96 8.63 -6.38
N PRO A 267 21.04 9.17 -7.00
CA PRO A 267 21.11 10.59 -7.35
C PRO A 267 20.11 10.91 -8.46
N VAL A 268 19.31 11.97 -8.28
CA VAL A 268 18.32 12.42 -9.29
C VAL A 268 18.64 13.81 -9.83
N ARG A 269 18.95 14.74 -8.92
CA ARG A 269 19.20 16.14 -9.27
C ARG A 269 20.56 16.58 -8.73
N VAL A 270 21.39 17.09 -9.62
CA VAL A 270 22.71 17.65 -9.29
C VAL A 270 22.64 19.17 -9.26
N ASP A 271 23.33 19.77 -8.29
CA ASP A 271 23.41 21.23 -8.09
C ASP A 271 22.05 21.90 -7.80
N GLY A 272 21.16 21.18 -7.08
CA GLY A 272 19.86 21.70 -6.65
C GLY A 272 19.12 20.82 -5.65
N VAL A 273 18.12 21.42 -4.98
CA VAL A 273 17.36 20.78 -3.88
C VAL A 273 15.94 20.42 -4.29
N GLU A 274 15.27 21.28 -5.05
CA GLU A 274 13.87 21.07 -5.41
C GLU A 274 13.71 20.04 -6.52
N MET A 275 12.95 18.99 -6.24
CA MET A 275 12.61 17.95 -7.23
C MET A 275 11.58 18.43 -8.26
N VAL A 276 10.67 19.33 -7.86
CA VAL A 276 9.63 19.93 -8.71
C VAL A 276 9.77 21.45 -8.68
N ARG A 277 9.73 22.12 -9.84
CA ARG A 277 9.99 23.58 -9.99
C ARG A 277 9.13 24.23 -11.07
N GLY A 278 9.07 25.56 -11.09
CA GLY A 278 8.61 26.36 -12.25
C GLY A 278 7.22 26.96 -12.13
N ALA A 279 6.29 26.27 -11.47
CA ALA A 279 4.97 26.82 -11.18
C ALA A 279 4.90 27.43 -9.78
N GLU A 280 3.92 28.32 -9.58
CA GLU A 280 3.72 29.02 -8.31
C GLU A 280 3.57 28.02 -7.14
N PRO A 281 4.13 28.33 -5.96
CA PRO A 281 3.96 27.49 -4.78
C PRO A 281 2.46 27.22 -4.51
N GLY A 282 2.09 25.94 -4.38
CA GLY A 282 0.70 25.53 -4.11
C GLY A 282 -0.09 25.11 -5.35
N THR A 283 0.40 25.31 -6.57
CA THR A 283 -0.26 24.82 -7.80
C THR A 283 0.13 23.38 -8.16
N TRP A 284 1.01 22.75 -7.37
CA TRP A 284 1.42 21.37 -7.58
C TRP A 284 1.54 20.61 -6.25
N ARG A 285 1.33 19.30 -6.31
CA ARG A 285 1.55 18.36 -5.20
C ARG A 285 2.30 17.15 -5.72
N VAL A 286 3.27 16.67 -4.96
CA VAL A 286 4.06 15.50 -5.33
C VAL A 286 4.13 14.49 -4.18
N SER A 287 3.95 13.22 -4.51
CA SER A 287 4.26 12.10 -3.64
C SER A 287 5.18 11.10 -4.34
N TYR A 288 6.00 10.42 -3.54
CA TYR A 288 6.95 9.42 -4.00
C TYR A 288 6.71 8.13 -3.23
N GLU A 289 6.62 7.03 -3.98
CA GLU A 289 6.42 5.70 -3.43
C GLU A 289 7.50 4.76 -3.95
N LEU A 290 8.04 3.92 -3.06
CA LEU A 290 9.01 2.90 -3.38
C LEU A 290 8.39 1.52 -3.19
N ASN A 291 8.49 0.68 -4.21
CA ASN A 291 8.04 -0.70 -4.17
C ASN A 291 9.21 -1.64 -4.50
N ARG A 292 9.28 -2.78 -3.82
CA ARG A 292 10.22 -3.86 -4.19
C ARG A 292 9.57 -4.68 -5.31
N LEU A 293 10.26 -4.80 -6.45
CA LEU A 293 9.92 -5.71 -7.53
C LEU A 293 10.76 -6.98 -7.36
N GLU A 294 10.11 -8.10 -7.08
CA GLU A 294 10.73 -9.40 -7.22
C GLU A 294 10.84 -9.70 -8.72
N ARG A 295 12.05 -9.92 -9.22
CA ARG A 295 12.34 -10.07 -10.66
C ARG A 295 11.50 -11.21 -11.26
N ASP A 296 10.93 -10.97 -12.44
CA ASP A 296 10.37 -12.03 -13.28
C ASP A 296 11.51 -12.95 -13.72
N VAL A 297 11.36 -14.26 -13.51
CA VAL A 297 12.35 -15.26 -13.90
C VAL A 297 12.62 -15.13 -15.41
N SER A 298 13.89 -15.01 -15.77
CA SER A 298 14.44 -14.82 -17.12
C SER A 298 13.60 -15.46 -18.25
N PRO A 299 13.30 -14.75 -19.36
CA PRO A 299 12.40 -15.22 -20.44
C PRO A 299 12.93 -16.40 -21.26
N ASN A 300 14.04 -17.02 -20.86
CA ASN A 300 14.67 -18.15 -21.53
C ASN A 300 14.57 -19.48 -20.76
N GLN A 301 13.78 -19.56 -19.69
CA GLN A 301 13.41 -20.86 -19.14
C GLN A 301 12.22 -21.41 -19.92
N PRO A 302 12.32 -22.64 -20.50
CA PRO A 302 11.22 -23.24 -21.23
C PRO A 302 9.99 -23.31 -20.33
N ILE A 303 8.88 -22.76 -20.83
CA ILE A 303 7.57 -22.73 -20.20
C ILE A 303 7.10 -24.18 -20.00
N ALA A 304 7.51 -24.75 -18.88
CA ALA A 304 7.08 -26.07 -18.46
C ALA A 304 6.92 -26.04 -16.94
N GLN A 305 5.99 -25.22 -16.43
CA GLN A 305 5.54 -25.34 -15.04
C GLN A 305 4.29 -24.48 -14.73
N LEU A 306 3.15 -25.16 -14.56
CA LEU A 306 1.91 -24.69 -13.93
C LEU A 306 2.05 -23.86 -12.62
N PRO A 307 3.09 -23.98 -11.76
CA PRO A 307 3.19 -23.17 -10.53
C PRO A 307 3.33 -21.65 -10.73
N VAL A 308 3.78 -21.16 -11.89
CA VAL A 308 3.94 -19.70 -12.12
C VAL A 308 2.61 -18.97 -12.21
N ILE A 309 1.55 -19.62 -12.70
CA ILE A 309 0.21 -19.03 -12.86
C ILE A 309 -0.54 -18.95 -11.53
N LEU A 310 -0.15 -19.76 -10.54
CA LEU A 310 -0.71 -19.79 -9.19
C LEU A 310 -0.01 -18.84 -8.21
N ASP A 311 1.00 -18.09 -8.66
CA ASP A 311 1.78 -17.18 -7.83
C ASP A 311 1.13 -15.79 -7.75
N LEU A 312 0.09 -15.68 -6.91
CA LEU A 312 -0.77 -14.50 -6.76
C LEU A 312 -0.07 -13.30 -6.10
N THR A 313 1.14 -13.48 -5.56
CA THR A 313 1.99 -12.43 -4.96
C THR A 313 2.54 -11.46 -6.00
N ARG A 314 2.60 -11.87 -7.28
CA ARG A 314 3.08 -11.07 -8.43
C ARG A 314 2.13 -9.94 -8.84
N LEU A 315 0.89 -9.96 -8.34
CA LEU A 315 -0.13 -8.99 -8.73
C LEU A 315 0.09 -7.64 -8.01
N PRO A 316 -0.24 -6.50 -8.66
CA PRO A 316 -0.10 -5.17 -8.07
C PRO A 316 -0.75 -5.07 -6.67
N SER A 317 -0.19 -4.25 -5.78
CA SER A 317 -0.64 -4.11 -4.38
C SER A 317 -2.14 -3.81 -4.25
N GLY A 318 -2.72 -3.04 -5.16
CA GLY A 318 -4.17 -2.78 -5.20
C GLY A 318 -5.01 -4.03 -5.52
N MET A 319 -4.54 -4.92 -6.39
CA MET A 319 -5.26 -6.14 -6.76
C MET A 319 -5.10 -7.25 -5.71
N ARG A 320 -3.97 -7.28 -4.99
CA ARG A 320 -3.73 -8.21 -3.88
C ARG A 320 -4.75 -8.09 -2.75
N GLY A 321 -5.20 -6.88 -2.42
CA GLY A 321 -6.22 -6.67 -1.38
C GLY A 321 -7.57 -7.31 -1.74
N ILE A 322 -8.05 -7.09 -2.96
CA ILE A 322 -9.31 -7.68 -3.45
C ILE A 322 -9.19 -9.20 -3.51
N LEU A 323 -8.05 -9.69 -3.98
CA LEU A 323 -7.79 -11.12 -4.11
C LEU A 323 -7.70 -11.83 -2.75
N ALA A 324 -7.08 -11.20 -1.74
CA ALA A 324 -7.06 -11.72 -0.38
C ALA A 324 -8.48 -11.93 0.15
N VAL A 325 -9.38 -10.96 -0.05
CA VAL A 325 -10.78 -11.07 0.37
C VAL A 325 -11.51 -12.16 -0.43
N LEU A 326 -11.28 -12.25 -1.74
CA LEU A 326 -11.85 -13.29 -2.60
C LEU A 326 -11.44 -14.70 -2.14
N LEU A 327 -10.17 -14.90 -1.81
CA LEU A 327 -9.61 -16.17 -1.34
C LEU A 327 -10.09 -16.55 0.07
N LEU A 328 -10.49 -15.57 0.88
CA LEU A 328 -11.07 -15.81 2.21
C LEU A 328 -12.58 -16.14 2.16
N LEU A 329 -13.28 -15.84 1.06
CA LEU A 329 -14.72 -16.07 0.95
C LEU A 329 -15.12 -17.55 1.15
N PRO A 330 -14.41 -18.54 0.57
CA PRO A 330 -14.64 -19.96 0.88
C PRO A 330 -14.45 -20.32 2.36
N LEU A 331 -13.58 -19.60 3.08
CA LEU A 331 -13.37 -19.79 4.51
C LEU A 331 -14.58 -19.27 5.31
N GLY A 332 -15.21 -18.18 4.86
CA GLY A 332 -16.51 -17.74 5.38
C GLY A 332 -17.59 -18.83 5.22
N ALA A 333 -17.64 -19.51 4.07
CA ALA A 333 -18.56 -20.62 3.86
C ALA A 333 -18.26 -21.84 4.75
N LEU A 334 -16.98 -22.09 5.07
CA LEU A 334 -16.60 -23.10 6.06
C LEU A 334 -17.15 -22.75 7.45
N VAL A 335 -17.00 -21.49 7.88
CA VAL A 335 -17.56 -21.01 9.15
C VAL A 335 -19.07 -21.20 9.18
N THR A 336 -19.80 -20.80 8.12
CA THR A 336 -21.26 -20.98 8.07
C THR A 336 -21.65 -22.46 8.13
N ALA A 337 -20.91 -23.34 7.46
CA ALA A 337 -21.13 -24.79 7.51
C ALA A 337 -20.91 -25.35 8.93
N VAL A 338 -19.89 -24.88 9.66
CA VAL A 338 -19.64 -25.29 11.05
C VAL A 338 -20.80 -24.88 11.96
N PHE A 339 -21.22 -23.62 11.91
CA PHE A 339 -22.34 -23.15 12.75
C PHE A 339 -23.66 -23.87 12.42
N ARG A 340 -23.91 -24.16 11.15
CA ARG A 340 -25.14 -24.83 10.72
C ARG A 340 -25.15 -26.33 11.03
N ASN A 341 -24.04 -27.03 10.78
CA ASN A 341 -24.01 -28.50 10.87
C ASN A 341 -23.55 -29.00 12.25
N LEU A 342 -22.58 -28.34 12.90
CA LEU A 342 -22.07 -28.76 14.20
C LEU A 342 -22.84 -28.10 15.34
N ILE A 343 -23.05 -26.79 15.28
CA ILE A 343 -23.75 -26.06 16.36
C ILE A 343 -25.26 -26.22 16.21
N GLY A 344 -25.79 -26.16 14.99
CA GLY A 344 -27.22 -26.27 14.70
C GLY A 344 -27.94 -24.92 14.63
N LEU A 345 -27.20 -23.82 14.42
CA LEU A 345 -27.82 -22.50 14.22
C LEU A 345 -28.54 -22.44 12.87
N MET A 346 -29.75 -21.90 12.87
CA MET A 346 -30.51 -21.62 11.66
C MET A 346 -30.20 -20.20 11.17
N THR A 347 -29.82 -20.09 9.91
CA THR A 347 -29.50 -18.82 9.24
C THR A 347 -30.31 -18.68 7.96
N PHE A 348 -30.51 -17.43 7.51
CA PHE A 348 -31.02 -17.16 6.17
C PHE A 348 -29.98 -17.60 5.15
N GLY A 349 -30.21 -18.73 4.48
CA GLY A 349 -29.29 -19.24 3.47
C GLY A 349 -27.95 -19.74 4.03
N THR A 350 -27.10 -20.24 3.14
CA THR A 350 -25.76 -20.76 3.45
C THR A 350 -24.65 -19.72 3.20
N PHE A 351 -24.86 -18.84 2.23
CA PHE A 351 -23.91 -17.80 1.83
C PHE A 351 -24.24 -16.41 2.36
N THR A 352 -25.51 -16.15 2.73
CA THR A 352 -25.95 -14.83 3.17
C THR A 352 -25.15 -14.29 4.38
N PRO A 353 -24.80 -15.08 5.41
CA PRO A 353 -23.96 -14.56 6.50
C PRO A 353 -22.58 -14.11 6.03
N ALA A 354 -21.96 -14.84 5.09
CA ALA A 354 -20.65 -14.50 4.54
C ALA A 354 -20.72 -13.25 3.63
N LEU A 355 -21.78 -13.11 2.83
CA LEU A 355 -22.02 -11.91 2.02
C LEU A 355 -22.28 -10.70 2.92
N LEU A 356 -23.10 -10.85 3.97
CA LEU A 356 -23.36 -9.79 4.94
C LEU A 356 -22.06 -9.36 5.66
N ALA A 357 -21.20 -10.31 6.01
CA ALA A 357 -19.88 -10.01 6.56
C ALA A 357 -18.99 -9.23 5.57
N LEU A 358 -19.02 -9.60 4.28
CA LEU A 358 -18.30 -8.90 3.22
C LEU A 358 -18.81 -7.46 3.06
N SER A 359 -20.12 -7.24 3.19
CA SER A 359 -20.73 -5.91 3.21
C SER A 359 -20.16 -5.05 4.34
N PHE A 360 -20.09 -5.59 5.56
CA PHE A 360 -19.51 -4.90 6.71
C PHE A 360 -17.99 -4.75 6.62
N LEU A 361 -17.30 -5.48 5.74
CA LEU A 361 -15.87 -5.32 5.50
C LEU A 361 -15.56 -4.05 4.68
N TYR A 362 -16.44 -3.72 3.73
CA TYR A 362 -16.28 -2.54 2.88
C TYR A 362 -16.93 -1.28 3.47
N SER A 363 -17.89 -1.43 4.38
CA SER A 363 -18.47 -0.34 5.17
C SER A 363 -17.82 -0.27 6.56
N ASP A 364 -17.95 0.85 7.26
CA ASP A 364 -17.68 0.84 8.70
C ASP A 364 -18.71 -0.08 9.40
N PRO A 365 -18.31 -1.03 10.26
CA PRO A 365 -19.23 -2.00 10.85
C PRO A 365 -20.30 -1.36 11.73
N VAL A 366 -20.00 -0.24 12.39
CA VAL A 366 -20.97 0.47 13.24
C VAL A 366 -22.00 1.14 12.36
N THR A 367 -21.54 1.89 11.36
CA THR A 367 -22.40 2.58 10.40
C THR A 367 -23.25 1.59 9.60
N GLY A 368 -22.65 0.47 9.15
CA GLY A 368 -23.30 -0.59 8.43
C GLY A 368 -24.42 -1.24 9.25
N MET A 369 -24.21 -1.47 10.55
CA MET A 369 -25.23 -2.03 11.44
C MET A 369 -26.40 -1.07 11.67
N VAL A 370 -26.12 0.23 11.82
CA VAL A 370 -27.18 1.25 11.96
C VAL A 370 -28.04 1.32 10.69
N VAL A 371 -27.40 1.39 9.52
CA VAL A 371 -28.09 1.38 8.22
C VAL A 371 -28.87 0.08 8.03
N PHE A 372 -28.29 -1.06 8.41
CA PHE A 372 -28.95 -2.36 8.35
C PHE A 372 -30.29 -2.35 9.11
N VAL A 373 -30.26 -1.93 10.37
CA VAL A 373 -31.46 -1.91 11.23
C VAL A 373 -32.51 -0.92 10.68
N LEU A 374 -32.09 0.27 10.27
CA LEU A 374 -32.97 1.29 9.71
C LEU A 374 -33.68 0.79 8.44
N VAL A 375 -32.90 0.29 7.47
CA VAL A 375 -33.43 -0.17 6.18
C VAL A 375 -34.29 -1.42 6.37
N MET A 376 -33.91 -2.32 7.28
CA MET A 376 -34.72 -3.50 7.59
C MET A 376 -36.06 -3.12 8.20
N PHE A 377 -36.09 -2.16 9.13
CA PHE A 377 -37.32 -1.65 9.72
C PHE A 377 -38.24 -1.00 8.68
N VAL A 378 -37.69 -0.09 7.86
CA VAL A 378 -38.44 0.58 6.79
C VAL A 378 -38.97 -0.45 5.78
N GLY A 379 -38.13 -1.40 5.35
CA GLY A 379 -38.51 -2.45 4.41
C GLY A 379 -39.66 -3.34 4.91
N MET A 380 -39.66 -3.66 6.22
CA MET A 380 -40.77 -4.40 6.84
C MET A 380 -42.09 -3.59 6.81
N VAL A 381 -42.05 -2.33 7.22
CA VAL A 381 -43.23 -1.44 7.25
C VAL A 381 -43.81 -1.28 5.84
N THR A 382 -42.95 -0.97 4.87
CA THR A 382 -43.34 -0.83 3.46
C THR A 382 -44.00 -2.10 2.94
N ARG A 383 -43.45 -3.27 3.26
CA ARG A 383 -43.99 -4.53 2.74
C ARG A 383 -45.36 -4.84 3.33
N GLY A 384 -45.58 -4.56 4.62
CA GLY A 384 -46.91 -4.62 5.22
C GLY A 384 -47.92 -3.68 4.53
N LEU A 385 -47.47 -2.50 4.09
CA LEU A 385 -48.33 -1.57 3.34
C LEU A 385 -48.64 -2.06 1.91
N LEU A 386 -47.65 -2.67 1.23
CA LEU A 386 -47.81 -3.21 -0.13
C LEU A 386 -48.69 -4.46 -0.18
N GLU A 387 -48.79 -5.21 0.91
CA GLU A 387 -49.62 -6.41 1.00
C GLU A 387 -51.10 -6.09 0.76
N TYR A 388 -51.57 -4.92 1.22
CA TYR A 388 -52.91 -4.42 0.95
C TYR A 388 -53.18 -4.19 -0.55
N LEU A 389 -52.14 -3.95 -1.35
CA LEU A 389 -52.28 -3.64 -2.79
C LEU A 389 -52.33 -4.89 -3.68
N LYS A 390 -52.22 -6.11 -3.12
CA LYS A 390 -52.32 -7.41 -3.85
C LYS A 390 -51.51 -7.47 -5.17
N LEU A 391 -50.30 -6.90 -5.20
CA LEU A 391 -49.46 -6.90 -6.40
C LEU A 391 -48.91 -8.30 -6.76
N LEU A 392 -48.64 -8.53 -8.05
CA LEU A 392 -47.87 -9.68 -8.53
C LEU A 392 -46.44 -9.68 -7.94
N MET A 393 -45.83 -10.86 -7.83
CA MET A 393 -44.52 -11.08 -7.18
C MET A 393 -43.39 -10.22 -7.79
N VAL A 394 -43.35 -10.09 -9.12
CA VAL A 394 -42.25 -9.37 -9.82
C VAL A 394 -42.34 -7.84 -9.63
N PRO A 395 -43.47 -7.16 -9.88
CA PRO A 395 -43.61 -5.72 -9.59
C PRO A 395 -43.39 -5.37 -8.11
N ARG A 396 -43.79 -6.27 -7.19
CA ARG A 396 -43.62 -6.10 -5.75
C ARG A 396 -42.14 -5.97 -5.36
N LEU A 397 -41.28 -6.83 -5.90
CA LEU A 397 -39.82 -6.77 -5.64
C LEU A 397 -39.19 -5.50 -6.21
N GLY A 398 -39.66 -5.04 -7.37
CA GLY A 398 -39.22 -3.77 -7.95
C GLY A 398 -39.49 -2.57 -7.05
N VAL A 399 -40.71 -2.46 -6.50
CA VAL A 399 -41.09 -1.36 -5.59
C VAL A 399 -40.33 -1.43 -4.25
N LEU A 400 -40.10 -2.64 -3.73
CA LEU A 400 -39.32 -2.81 -2.52
C LEU A 400 -37.87 -2.36 -2.74
N LEU A 401 -37.27 -2.76 -3.87
CA LEU A 401 -35.92 -2.33 -4.23
C LEU A 401 -35.84 -0.82 -4.38
N THR A 402 -36.75 -0.17 -5.13
CA THR A 402 -36.74 1.29 -5.31
C THR A 402 -36.82 2.05 -3.99
N LEU A 403 -37.68 1.60 -3.07
CA LEU A 403 -37.82 2.24 -1.76
C LEU A 403 -36.58 2.04 -0.88
N VAL A 404 -35.97 0.86 -0.90
CA VAL A 404 -34.69 0.61 -0.21
C VAL A 404 -33.60 1.53 -0.76
N VAL A 405 -33.54 1.74 -2.09
CA VAL A 405 -32.58 2.69 -2.69
C VAL A 405 -32.79 4.10 -2.13
N ILE A 406 -34.04 4.57 -2.12
CA ILE A 406 -34.38 5.91 -1.63
C ILE A 406 -33.99 6.07 -0.16
N CYS A 407 -34.33 5.09 0.68
CA CYS A 407 -33.98 5.11 2.10
C CYS A 407 -32.46 5.14 2.31
N LEU A 408 -31.70 4.37 1.52
CA LEU A 408 -30.25 4.33 1.60
C LEU A 408 -29.61 5.66 1.15
N VAL A 409 -30.08 6.24 0.04
CA VAL A 409 -29.61 7.56 -0.44
C VAL A 409 -29.86 8.65 0.61
N LEU A 410 -31.04 8.65 1.23
CA LEU A 410 -31.37 9.58 2.32
C LEU A 410 -30.49 9.35 3.55
N ALA A 411 -30.29 8.10 3.97
CA ALA A 411 -29.43 7.77 5.10
C ALA A 411 -27.98 8.24 4.86
N ILE A 412 -27.45 8.05 3.65
CA ILE A 412 -26.10 8.52 3.28
C ILE A 412 -26.04 10.04 3.31
N SER A 413 -27.04 10.74 2.75
CA SER A 413 -27.09 12.20 2.78
C SER A 413 -27.05 12.73 4.21
N VAL A 414 -27.81 12.11 5.13
CA VAL A 414 -27.82 12.48 6.55
C VAL A 414 -26.49 12.18 7.24
N LEU A 415 -25.82 11.08 6.88
CA LEU A 415 -24.51 10.71 7.43
C LEU A 415 -23.38 11.64 6.94
N ASP A 416 -23.47 12.09 5.69
CA ASP A 416 -22.54 13.07 5.11
C ASP A 416 -22.64 14.41 5.85
N ASP A 417 -23.86 14.86 6.15
CA ASP A 417 -24.11 16.06 6.97
C ASP A 417 -23.54 15.93 8.41
N LEU A 418 -23.41 14.70 8.93
CA LEU A 418 -22.81 14.41 10.24
C LEU A 418 -21.27 14.29 10.20
N GLY A 419 -20.64 14.52 9.04
CA GLY A 419 -19.18 14.46 8.87
C GLY A 419 -18.60 13.05 8.80
N LEU A 420 -19.45 12.03 8.69
CA LEU A 420 -19.04 10.62 8.55
C LEU A 420 -19.08 10.25 7.07
N THR A 421 -18.13 10.72 6.26
CA THR A 421 -18.12 10.52 4.80
C THR A 421 -17.92 9.03 4.43
N PRO A 422 -18.96 8.28 4.02
CA PRO A 422 -18.80 6.89 3.62
C PRO A 422 -18.26 6.85 2.19
N SER A 423 -17.32 5.96 1.89
CA SER A 423 -16.81 5.82 0.52
C SER A 423 -17.91 5.30 -0.43
N ALA A 424 -18.04 5.86 -1.64
CA ALA A 424 -19.10 5.49 -2.59
C ALA A 424 -19.11 3.99 -2.98
N ASN A 425 -17.93 3.33 -2.97
CA ASN A 425 -17.82 1.89 -3.21
C ASN A 425 -18.37 1.03 -2.06
N ALA A 426 -18.55 1.61 -0.86
CA ALA A 426 -19.05 0.90 0.32
C ALA A 426 -20.57 0.70 0.35
N VAL A 427 -21.30 1.15 -0.68
CA VAL A 427 -22.78 1.25 -0.63
C VAL A 427 -23.49 0.18 -1.47
N ILE A 428 -22.95 -0.14 -2.66
CA ILE A 428 -23.63 -0.98 -3.66
C ILE A 428 -23.80 -2.44 -3.19
N LEU A 429 -22.75 -3.00 -2.56
CA LEU A 429 -22.77 -4.40 -2.11
C LEU A 429 -23.74 -4.62 -0.92
N PRO A 430 -23.73 -3.80 0.16
CA PRO A 430 -24.74 -3.87 1.21
C PRO A 430 -26.17 -3.82 0.67
N MET A 431 -26.43 -2.92 -0.26
CA MET A 431 -27.77 -2.71 -0.81
C MET A 431 -28.39 -3.99 -1.39
N VAL A 432 -27.63 -4.73 -2.23
CA VAL A 432 -28.12 -5.97 -2.85
C VAL A 432 -28.35 -7.07 -1.80
N ILE A 433 -27.51 -7.12 -0.77
CA ILE A 433 -27.63 -8.12 0.29
C ILE A 433 -28.82 -7.78 1.19
N MET A 434 -29.04 -6.50 1.49
CA MET A 434 -30.14 -6.01 2.31
C MET A 434 -31.49 -6.29 1.68
N THR A 435 -31.67 -6.00 0.38
CA THR A 435 -32.95 -6.26 -0.32
C THR A 435 -33.29 -7.75 -0.30
N MET A 436 -32.31 -8.61 -0.56
CA MET A 436 -32.47 -10.07 -0.51
C MET A 436 -32.79 -10.56 0.91
N LEU A 437 -32.16 -9.98 1.94
CA LEU A 437 -32.39 -10.35 3.34
C LEU A 437 -33.77 -9.90 3.84
N ILE A 438 -34.24 -8.71 3.46
CA ILE A 438 -35.60 -8.21 3.77
C ILE A 438 -36.64 -9.12 3.11
N GLU A 439 -36.40 -9.54 1.87
CA GLU A 439 -37.31 -10.45 1.17
C GLU A 439 -37.45 -11.78 1.91
N ARG A 440 -36.32 -12.41 2.27
CA ARG A 440 -36.32 -13.68 3.00
C ARG A 440 -36.90 -13.56 4.40
N PHE A 441 -36.59 -12.48 5.11
CA PHE A 441 -37.12 -12.23 6.44
C PHE A 441 -38.64 -12.14 6.40
N TYR A 442 -39.20 -11.40 5.43
CA TYR A 442 -40.64 -11.27 5.34
C TYR A 442 -41.33 -12.58 4.97
N VAL A 443 -40.83 -13.32 3.98
CA VAL A 443 -41.45 -14.61 3.61
C VAL A 443 -41.48 -15.55 4.82
N CYS A 444 -40.39 -15.61 5.58
CA CYS A 444 -40.36 -16.39 6.82
C CYS A 444 -41.27 -15.81 7.92
N HIS A 445 -41.42 -14.48 7.99
CA HIS A 445 -42.35 -13.85 8.93
C HIS A 445 -43.81 -14.23 8.63
N ASP A 446 -44.17 -14.29 7.35
CA ASP A 446 -45.52 -14.62 6.86
C ASP A 446 -45.81 -16.14 6.97
N GLU A 447 -44.83 -16.99 6.63
CA GLU A 447 -44.98 -18.45 6.65
C GLU A 447 -44.78 -19.08 8.06
N ASP A 448 -43.73 -18.68 8.77
CA ASP A 448 -43.26 -19.33 10.01
C ASP A 448 -43.45 -18.47 11.27
N GLY A 449 -43.94 -17.24 11.13
CA GLY A 449 -44.18 -16.28 12.20
C GLY A 449 -42.97 -15.43 12.59
N LEU A 450 -43.25 -14.29 13.25
CA LEU A 450 -42.25 -13.27 13.62
C LEU A 450 -41.11 -13.81 14.49
N LEU A 451 -41.43 -14.67 15.46
CA LEU A 451 -40.46 -15.16 16.43
C LEU A 451 -39.40 -16.07 15.75
N THR A 452 -39.84 -16.87 14.77
CA THR A 452 -38.96 -17.71 13.96
C THR A 452 -38.07 -16.87 13.06
N ALA A 453 -38.65 -15.86 12.38
CA ALA A 453 -37.91 -14.94 11.52
C ALA A 453 -36.83 -14.15 12.30
N CYS A 454 -37.15 -13.64 13.49
CA CYS A 454 -36.20 -12.94 14.36
C CYS A 454 -35.07 -13.87 14.86
N LYS A 455 -35.38 -15.13 15.18
CA LYS A 455 -34.35 -16.13 15.56
C LYS A 455 -33.39 -16.40 14.39
N LEU A 456 -33.90 -16.58 13.17
CA LEU A 456 -33.08 -16.76 11.97
C LEU A 456 -32.23 -15.53 11.67
N LEU A 457 -32.79 -14.34 11.83
CA LEU A 457 -32.07 -13.07 11.66
C LEU A 457 -30.90 -12.95 12.63
N GLY A 458 -31.16 -13.20 13.93
CA GLY A 458 -30.14 -13.19 14.97
C GLY A 458 -29.04 -14.21 14.71
N GLY A 459 -29.40 -15.42 14.29
CA GLY A 459 -28.43 -16.44 13.87
C GLY A 459 -27.58 -16.00 12.68
N THR A 460 -28.20 -15.36 11.69
CA THR A 460 -27.50 -14.84 10.49
C THR A 460 -26.51 -13.74 10.86
N LEU A 461 -26.92 -12.79 11.71
CA LEU A 461 -26.06 -11.70 12.21
C LEU A 461 -24.89 -12.23 13.05
N LEU A 462 -25.14 -13.21 13.92
CA LEU A 462 -24.09 -13.81 14.76
C LEU A 462 -23.03 -14.50 13.89
N VAL A 463 -23.47 -15.32 12.93
CA VAL A 463 -22.54 -15.99 12.01
C VAL A 463 -21.83 -14.96 11.11
N ALA A 464 -22.52 -13.91 10.66
CA ALA A 464 -21.91 -12.82 9.90
C ALA A 464 -20.83 -12.08 10.69
N ALA A 465 -21.04 -11.84 11.98
CA ALA A 465 -20.04 -11.22 12.85
C ALA A 465 -18.77 -12.08 12.96
N CYS A 466 -18.92 -13.41 13.15
CA CYS A 466 -17.78 -14.33 13.14
C CYS A 466 -17.05 -14.35 11.79
N CYS A 467 -17.80 -14.37 10.69
CA CYS A 467 -17.22 -14.25 9.34
C CYS A 467 -16.48 -12.92 9.16
N PHE A 468 -17.03 -11.81 9.65
CA PHE A 468 -16.41 -10.49 9.56
C PHE A 468 -15.08 -10.43 10.30
N MET A 469 -15.02 -10.95 11.54
CA MET A 469 -13.75 -11.02 12.29
C MET A 469 -12.68 -11.81 11.54
N LEU A 470 -13.07 -12.90 10.87
CA LEU A 470 -12.18 -13.71 10.06
C LEU A 470 -11.72 -12.97 8.79
N LEU A 471 -12.64 -12.31 8.08
CA LEU A 471 -12.34 -11.55 6.86
C LEU A 471 -11.50 -10.28 7.14
N ALA A 472 -11.67 -9.66 8.30
CA ALA A 472 -10.92 -8.48 8.72
C ALA A 472 -9.45 -8.78 9.07
N TRP A 473 -9.08 -10.05 9.22
CA TRP A 473 -7.74 -10.43 9.65
C TRP A 473 -6.72 -10.39 8.51
N LYS A 474 -5.99 -9.27 8.40
CA LYS A 474 -5.01 -9.00 7.33
C LYS A 474 -3.95 -10.10 7.17
N SER A 475 -3.41 -10.62 8.28
CA SER A 475 -2.39 -11.67 8.26
C SER A 475 -2.91 -12.96 7.63
N LEU A 476 -4.18 -13.30 7.87
CA LEU A 476 -4.80 -14.50 7.35
C LEU A 476 -5.06 -14.37 5.84
N GLY A 477 -5.50 -13.18 5.39
CA GLY A 477 -5.60 -12.87 3.97
C GLY A 477 -4.25 -12.94 3.24
N LEU A 478 -3.19 -12.38 3.84
CA LEU A 478 -1.85 -12.43 3.28
C LEU A 478 -1.34 -13.87 3.18
N ALA A 479 -1.58 -14.70 4.20
CA ALA A 479 -1.23 -16.12 4.18
C ALA A 479 -1.90 -16.88 3.03
N PHE A 480 -3.18 -16.61 2.74
CA PHE A 480 -3.88 -17.22 1.59
C PHE A 480 -3.40 -16.70 0.24
N VAL A 481 -2.96 -15.44 0.14
CA VAL A 481 -2.32 -14.91 -1.07
C VAL A 481 -0.95 -15.57 -1.30
N HIS A 482 -0.19 -15.81 -0.22
CA HIS A 482 1.07 -16.54 -0.29
C HIS A 482 0.85 -18.01 -0.63
N ALA A 483 -0.21 -18.65 -0.14
CA ALA A 483 -0.48 -20.08 -0.36
C ALA A 483 -1.97 -20.32 -0.75
N PRO A 484 -2.37 -20.06 -2.02
CA PRO A 484 -3.74 -20.30 -2.47
C PRO A 484 -4.14 -21.77 -2.43
N GLU A 485 -3.19 -22.70 -2.43
CA GLU A 485 -3.41 -24.13 -2.20
C GLU A 485 -4.09 -24.44 -0.86
N MET A 486 -4.06 -23.50 0.10
CA MET A 486 -4.79 -23.62 1.36
C MET A 486 -6.32 -23.80 1.14
N LEU A 487 -6.84 -23.32 0.01
CA LEU A 487 -8.24 -23.55 -0.39
C LEU A 487 -8.59 -25.03 -0.56
N LEU A 488 -7.63 -25.88 -0.93
CA LEU A 488 -7.86 -27.34 -1.03
C LEU A 488 -8.10 -27.96 0.35
N TYR A 489 -7.42 -27.47 1.40
CA TYR A 489 -7.72 -27.88 2.77
C TYR A 489 -9.10 -27.40 3.21
N VAL A 490 -9.49 -26.16 2.85
CA VAL A 490 -10.83 -25.63 3.12
C VAL A 490 -11.90 -26.47 2.42
N ALA A 491 -11.69 -26.84 1.15
CA ALA A 491 -12.58 -27.72 0.41
C ALA A 491 -12.67 -29.12 1.05
N GLY A 492 -11.54 -29.69 1.49
CA GLY A 492 -11.49 -30.94 2.23
C GLY A 492 -12.30 -30.88 3.53
N ALA A 493 -12.14 -29.80 4.31
CA ALA A 493 -12.90 -29.56 5.53
C ALA A 493 -14.41 -29.42 5.27
N LEU A 494 -14.80 -28.71 4.21
CA LEU A 494 -16.20 -28.61 3.77
C LEU A 494 -16.79 -29.98 3.40
N LEU A 495 -16.04 -30.85 2.70
CA LEU A 495 -16.47 -32.21 2.37
C LEU A 495 -16.66 -33.08 3.61
N LEU A 496 -15.80 -32.94 4.62
CA LEU A 496 -15.93 -33.64 5.90
C LEU A 496 -17.19 -33.19 6.65
N ILE A 497 -17.39 -31.87 6.77
CA ILE A 497 -18.55 -31.29 7.44
C ILE A 497 -19.86 -31.62 6.69
N GLY A 498 -19.83 -31.65 5.37
CA GLY A 498 -20.99 -32.01 4.55
C GLY A 498 -21.48 -33.45 4.76
N ARG A 499 -20.62 -34.35 5.26
CA ARG A 499 -20.98 -35.73 5.62
C ARG A 499 -21.19 -35.95 7.11
N TYR A 500 -20.97 -34.92 7.92
CA TYR A 500 -21.19 -35.01 9.35
C TYR A 500 -22.70 -35.09 9.61
N ALA A 501 -23.18 -36.32 9.78
CA ALA A 501 -24.53 -36.65 10.23
C ALA A 501 -24.56 -36.95 11.75
N GLY A 502 -23.58 -36.43 12.50
CA GLY A 502 -23.55 -36.56 13.96
C GLY A 502 -24.58 -35.64 14.62
N TYR A 503 -24.84 -35.87 15.91
CA TYR A 503 -25.74 -35.04 16.70
C TYR A 503 -25.25 -33.59 16.74
N ARG A 504 -26.18 -32.64 16.56
CA ARG A 504 -25.88 -31.20 16.67
C ARG A 504 -25.62 -30.87 18.14
N LEU A 505 -24.67 -29.99 18.44
CA LEU A 505 -24.39 -29.56 19.82
C LEU A 505 -25.65 -29.01 20.50
N ALA A 506 -26.49 -28.26 19.77
CA ALA A 506 -27.78 -27.78 20.28
C ALA A 506 -28.75 -28.90 20.67
N GLU A 507 -28.68 -30.07 20.03
CA GLU A 507 -29.52 -31.22 20.40
C GLU A 507 -29.04 -31.87 21.69
N LEU A 508 -27.73 -31.92 21.93
CA LEU A 508 -27.16 -32.44 23.16
C LEU A 508 -27.63 -31.65 24.40
N PHE A 509 -27.73 -30.31 24.27
CA PHE A 509 -28.26 -29.45 25.33
C PHE A 509 -29.77 -29.66 25.53
N ARG A 510 -30.56 -29.78 24.46
CA ARG A 510 -32.01 -30.03 24.55
C ARG A 510 -32.35 -31.38 25.21
N PHE A 511 -31.58 -32.43 24.94
CA PHE A 511 -31.80 -33.75 25.55
C PHE A 511 -31.34 -33.82 27.01
N ARG A 512 -30.40 -32.96 27.43
CA ARG A 512 -30.02 -32.86 28.85
C ARG A 512 -31.18 -32.38 29.72
N ASP A 513 -31.97 -31.43 29.23
CA ASP A 513 -33.15 -30.90 29.93
C ASP A 513 -34.31 -31.91 29.98
N MET A 514 -34.30 -32.94 29.13
CA MET A 514 -35.26 -34.06 29.19
C MET A 514 -34.82 -35.20 30.13
N LEU A 515 -33.54 -35.22 30.54
CA LEU A 515 -32.96 -36.23 31.44
C LEU A 515 -32.83 -35.73 32.89
N SER A 516 -33.21 -34.49 33.19
CA SER A 516 -33.35 -34.01 34.56
C SER A 516 -34.56 -34.68 35.24
N PRO A 517 -34.36 -35.46 36.31
CA PRO A 517 -35.39 -36.27 36.94
C PRO A 517 -36.28 -35.43 37.86
N ASP A 518 -37.21 -34.65 37.30
CA ASP A 518 -38.22 -33.91 38.10
C ASP A 518 -39.64 -33.94 37.49
N ALA A 519 -39.93 -34.87 36.58
CA ALA A 519 -41.27 -35.05 35.99
C ALA A 519 -41.87 -36.45 36.20
N SER A 520 -41.55 -37.11 37.32
CA SER A 520 -42.17 -38.38 37.72
C SER A 520 -42.73 -38.39 39.15
N LEU A 521 -43.22 -37.26 39.67
CA LEU A 521 -44.05 -37.20 40.86
C LEU A 521 -45.11 -36.09 40.69
N GLY A 522 -46.29 -36.48 40.26
CA GLY A 522 -47.43 -35.59 40.06
C GLY A 522 -48.62 -36.36 39.49
N SER A 523 -49.11 -37.30 40.30
CA SER A 523 -50.44 -37.92 40.20
C SER A 523 -51.55 -36.88 40.21
#